data_AF-A0A5E8H8U6-F1
#
_entry.id   AF-A0A5E8H8U6-F1
#
_cell.length_a   1.000
_cell.length_b   1.000
_cell.length_c   1.000
_cell.angle_alpha   90.00
_cell.angle_beta   90.00
_cell.angle_gamma   90.00
#
_symmetry.space_group_name_H-M   'P 1'
#
loop_
_entity.id
_entity.type
_entity.pdbx_description
1 polymer ?
#
loop_
_entity_poly.entity_id
_entity_poly.type
_entity_poly.pdbx_seq_one_letter_code
_entity_poly.pdbx_strand_id
1 'polypeptide(L)'
;MAMKFIFSKLCFGIFLLSFLYFFLLGLDAKEIPSLERRVTWEEGTISNREADFLENILKEYEEKTSNQFAILIVHSLEGEILEEYSLKVAETWKLGQKGIDNGVLILLATEDKKVRIEVGYGLEGVLTDVYCKRVIRDFFIPQFRNGDYEEGLRLGLKELLETADLGITPEEPSFFEEFQSFRGFDFKGNLFLYPVGMIFVSVLFLFGFITSFHYEDQGVGMFVFVLVFFQWVPTMFFGYYAWLGCNLAYIFGFIFVRLTRNQLNWVKKMAKKVTDNVHFSSGGFSGRSGSGSSGGSSGGFSGGGGSFGGGGASGSW
;
A
#
# COMPACT_ATOMS: atom_id res chain seq x y z
N MET A 1 2.56 48.23 49.24
CA MET A 1 3.05 46.86 48.98
C MET A 1 1.91 45.85 48.81
N ALA A 2 0.95 45.77 49.75
CA ALA A 2 -0.17 44.81 49.73
C ALA A 2 -0.95 44.70 48.39
N MET A 3 -1.26 45.81 47.72
CA MET A 3 -2.09 45.80 46.50
C MET A 3 -1.48 45.00 45.33
N LYS A 4 -0.15 44.97 45.19
CA LYS A 4 0.54 44.14 44.17
C LYS A 4 0.43 42.64 44.48
N PHE A 5 0.42 42.27 45.76
CA PHE A 5 0.31 40.88 46.21
C PHE A 5 -1.08 40.30 45.97
N ILE A 6 -2.12 41.10 46.20
CA ILE A 6 -3.52 40.74 45.90
C ILE A 6 -3.72 40.56 44.40
N PHE A 7 -3.23 41.50 43.58
CA PHE A 7 -3.35 41.43 42.11
C PHE A 7 -2.63 40.19 41.54
N SER A 8 -1.42 39.87 42.02
CA SER A 8 -0.69 38.68 41.61
C SER A 8 -1.43 37.37 41.93
N LYS A 9 -2.04 37.25 43.13
CA LYS A 9 -2.85 36.07 43.48
C LYS A 9 -4.14 35.98 42.67
N LEU A 10 -4.76 37.10 42.33
CA LEU A 10 -5.96 37.13 41.49
C LEU A 10 -5.64 36.66 40.06
N CYS A 11 -4.57 37.18 39.43
CA CYS A 11 -4.14 36.73 38.11
C CYS A 11 -3.76 35.24 38.09
N PHE A 12 -3.07 34.75 39.13
CA PHE A 12 -2.75 33.32 39.24
C PHE A 12 -4.02 32.47 39.39
N GLY A 13 -5.00 32.90 40.19
CA GLY A 13 -6.29 32.22 40.32
C GLY A 13 -7.09 32.18 39.02
N ILE A 14 -7.11 33.28 38.25
CA ILE A 14 -7.75 33.34 36.93
C ILE A 14 -7.06 32.40 35.94
N PHE A 15 -5.72 32.37 35.91
CA PHE A 15 -4.96 31.47 35.04
C PHE A 15 -5.21 29.99 35.38
N LEU A 16 -5.28 29.66 36.67
CA LEU A 16 -5.57 28.31 37.15
C LEU A 16 -7.03 27.90 36.83
N LEU A 17 -7.99 28.83 36.94
CA LEU A 17 -9.38 28.64 36.49
C LEU A 17 -9.49 28.45 34.98
N SER A 18 -8.77 29.23 34.16
CA SER A 18 -8.78 29.05 32.70
C SER A 18 -8.11 27.75 32.28
N PHE A 19 -7.04 27.33 32.97
CA PHE A 19 -6.39 26.04 32.74
C PHE A 19 -7.30 24.88 33.13
N LEU A 20 -8.01 24.97 34.26
CA LEU A 20 -9.01 23.99 34.69
C LEU A 20 -10.19 23.91 33.71
N TYR A 21 -10.67 25.05 33.21
CA TYR A 21 -11.73 25.10 32.20
C TYR A 21 -11.29 24.47 30.87
N PHE A 22 -10.05 24.74 30.42
CA PHE A 22 -9.50 24.13 29.21
C PHE A 22 -9.26 22.61 29.37
N PHE A 23 -8.96 22.14 30.58
CA PHE A 23 -8.84 20.72 30.90
C PHE A 23 -10.21 20.02 30.97
N LEU A 24 -11.27 20.73 31.38
CA LEU A 24 -12.65 20.25 31.40
C LEU A 24 -13.33 20.23 30.00
N LEU A 25 -12.69 20.77 28.97
CA LEU A 25 -13.09 20.61 27.57
C LEU A 25 -12.47 19.35 26.91
N GLY A 26 -11.85 18.47 27.71
CA GLY A 26 -11.11 17.32 27.22
C GLY A 26 -11.94 16.04 27.09
N LEU A 27 -12.09 15.60 25.83
CA LEU A 27 -12.43 14.22 25.42
C LEU A 27 -13.77 13.69 25.92
N ASP A 28 -14.84 14.02 25.19
CA ASP A 28 -15.92 13.04 25.00
C ASP A 28 -15.37 11.89 24.15
N ALA A 29 -15.66 10.65 24.53
CA ALA A 29 -15.27 9.47 23.76
C ALA A 29 -16.36 9.15 22.74
N LYS A 30 -15.99 8.62 21.56
CA LYS A 30 -16.96 8.27 20.52
C LYS A 30 -17.91 7.20 21.08
N GLU A 31 -19.20 7.52 21.19
CA GLU A 31 -20.17 6.57 21.73
C GLU A 31 -20.29 5.34 20.82
N ILE A 32 -20.18 4.15 21.42
CA ILE A 32 -20.25 2.90 20.68
C ILE A 32 -21.72 2.49 20.53
N PRO A 33 -22.27 2.38 19.30
CA PRO A 33 -23.68 2.05 19.10
C PRO A 33 -24.00 0.61 19.53
N SER A 34 -25.28 0.37 19.86
CA SER A 34 -25.82 -0.94 20.21
C SER A 34 -25.77 -1.91 19.01
N LEU A 35 -25.30 -3.14 19.23
CA LEU A 35 -25.43 -4.23 18.25
C LEU A 35 -26.88 -4.73 18.22
N GLU A 36 -27.71 -4.07 17.43
CA GLU A 36 -29.08 -4.52 17.14
C GLU A 36 -29.15 -5.35 15.85
N ARG A 37 -28.15 -5.22 14.98
CA ARG A 37 -28.03 -5.82 13.65
C ARG A 37 -26.56 -6.08 13.32
N ARG A 38 -26.31 -6.91 12.29
CA ARG A 38 -24.95 -7.14 11.75
C ARG A 38 -24.44 -5.90 11.02
N VAL A 39 -25.32 -5.12 10.40
CA VAL A 39 -24.99 -3.83 9.77
C VAL A 39 -25.56 -2.66 10.59
N THR A 40 -24.66 -1.82 11.09
CA THR A 40 -24.96 -0.59 11.82
C THR A 40 -24.31 0.58 11.11
N TRP A 41 -25.08 1.64 10.80
CA TRP A 41 -24.58 2.80 10.06
C TRP A 41 -25.20 4.11 10.58
N GLU A 42 -24.42 5.18 10.57
CA GLU A 42 -24.92 6.56 10.75
C GLU A 42 -25.60 7.06 9.46
N GLU A 43 -26.71 7.81 9.57
CA GLU A 43 -27.47 8.28 8.41
C GLU A 43 -26.62 9.09 7.43
N GLY A 44 -26.73 8.78 6.14
CA GLY A 44 -26.00 9.47 5.07
C GLY A 44 -24.63 8.89 4.73
N THR A 45 -24.17 7.85 5.44
CA THR A 45 -22.95 7.10 5.07
C THR A 45 -23.21 6.09 3.94
N ILE A 46 -24.30 5.31 4.05
CA ILE A 46 -24.84 4.42 3.00
C ILE A 46 -26.37 4.50 2.97
N SER A 47 -26.99 3.94 1.93
CA SER A 47 -28.45 3.84 1.82
C SER A 47 -29.02 2.67 2.64
N ASN A 48 -30.24 2.86 3.14
CA ASN A 48 -30.96 1.80 3.87
C ASN A 48 -31.11 0.52 3.03
N ARG A 49 -31.24 0.65 1.69
CA ARG A 49 -31.34 -0.49 0.77
C ARG A 49 -30.06 -1.32 0.77
N GLU A 50 -28.90 -0.69 0.65
CA GLU A 50 -27.64 -1.42 0.65
C GLU A 50 -27.38 -2.04 2.02
N ALA A 51 -27.71 -1.33 3.10
CA ALA A 51 -27.55 -1.86 4.43
C ALA A 51 -28.46 -3.08 4.72
N ASP A 52 -29.72 -3.05 4.27
CA ASP A 52 -30.62 -4.21 4.32
C ASP A 52 -30.11 -5.36 3.43
N PHE A 53 -29.49 -5.07 2.28
CA PHE A 53 -28.87 -6.07 1.41
C PHE A 53 -27.69 -6.77 2.09
N LEU A 54 -26.78 -5.98 2.69
CA LEU A 54 -25.62 -6.47 3.44
C LEU A 54 -26.08 -7.28 4.68
N GLU A 55 -27.08 -6.81 5.44
CA GLU A 55 -27.63 -7.54 6.60
C GLU A 55 -28.13 -8.94 6.21
N ASN A 56 -28.85 -9.05 5.09
CA ASN A 56 -29.34 -10.35 4.62
C ASN A 56 -28.20 -11.30 4.23
N ILE A 57 -27.15 -10.80 3.55
CA ILE A 57 -25.95 -11.60 3.23
C ILE A 57 -25.28 -12.09 4.52
N LEU A 58 -25.01 -11.19 5.46
CA LEU A 58 -24.32 -11.52 6.71
C LEU A 58 -25.12 -12.50 7.57
N LYS A 59 -26.44 -12.34 7.62
CA LYS A 59 -27.34 -13.25 8.31
C LYS A 59 -27.35 -14.65 7.68
N GLU A 60 -27.54 -14.74 6.37
CA GLU A 60 -27.48 -16.02 5.66
C GLU A 60 -26.12 -16.70 5.81
N TYR A 61 -25.05 -15.92 5.85
CA TYR A 61 -23.68 -16.41 6.03
C TYR A 61 -23.48 -17.02 7.42
N GLU A 62 -23.88 -16.32 8.47
CA GLU A 62 -23.82 -16.80 9.85
C GLU A 62 -24.67 -18.08 10.05
N GLU A 63 -25.88 -18.12 9.48
CA GLU A 63 -26.76 -19.30 9.55
C GLU A 63 -26.14 -20.55 8.87
N LYS A 64 -25.28 -20.37 7.86
CA LYS A 64 -24.61 -21.46 7.13
C LYS A 64 -23.28 -21.89 7.76
N THR A 65 -22.52 -20.96 8.33
CA THR A 65 -21.11 -21.17 8.71
C THR A 65 -20.84 -21.05 10.22
N SER A 66 -21.79 -20.51 10.98
CA SER A 66 -21.63 -20.03 12.37
C SER A 66 -20.68 -18.84 12.58
N ASN A 67 -20.01 -18.36 11.53
CA ASN A 67 -19.09 -17.21 11.59
C ASN A 67 -19.87 -15.89 11.66
N GLN A 68 -19.45 -15.00 12.55
CA GLN A 68 -20.18 -13.76 12.86
C GLN A 68 -19.47 -12.55 12.28
N PHE A 69 -19.90 -12.13 11.09
CA PHE A 69 -19.43 -10.90 10.45
C PHE A 69 -20.37 -9.73 10.76
N ALA A 70 -19.80 -8.58 11.11
CA ALA A 70 -20.52 -7.33 11.34
C ALA A 70 -19.84 -6.14 10.65
N ILE A 71 -20.62 -5.11 10.33
CA ILE A 71 -20.20 -3.87 9.68
C ILE A 71 -20.67 -2.69 10.54
N LEU A 72 -19.75 -1.81 10.91
CA LEU A 72 -20.03 -0.52 11.54
C LEU A 72 -19.58 0.61 10.59
N ILE A 73 -20.47 1.57 10.32
CA ILE A 73 -20.17 2.73 9.48
C ILE A 73 -20.50 4.01 10.25
N VAL A 74 -19.50 4.83 10.50
CA VAL A 74 -19.61 6.14 11.18
C VAL A 74 -19.09 7.26 10.28
N HIS A 75 -19.52 8.49 10.52
CA HIS A 75 -18.97 9.67 9.86
C HIS A 75 -17.52 9.91 10.33
N SER A 76 -17.33 10.17 11.63
CA SER A 76 -16.01 10.40 12.23
C SER A 76 -15.77 9.55 13.47
N LEU A 77 -14.49 9.30 13.75
CA LEU A 77 -13.95 8.75 15.00
C LEU A 77 -13.83 9.80 16.12
N GLU A 78 -14.16 11.07 15.86
CA GLU A 78 -14.17 12.17 16.84
C GLU A 78 -12.80 12.40 17.53
N GLY A 79 -11.72 11.99 16.87
CA GLY A 79 -10.34 12.09 17.36
C GLY A 79 -9.77 10.80 17.93
N GLU A 80 -10.55 9.72 18.03
CA GLU A 80 -10.04 8.42 18.46
C GLU A 80 -9.14 7.73 17.41
N ILE A 81 -8.28 6.84 17.91
CA ILE A 81 -7.44 5.96 17.09
C ILE A 81 -8.33 4.83 16.56
N LEU A 82 -8.30 4.60 15.25
CA LEU A 82 -9.16 3.62 14.56
C LEU A 82 -9.03 2.22 15.16
N GLU A 83 -7.80 1.78 15.42
CA GLU A 83 -7.46 0.47 15.99
C GLU A 83 -7.99 0.30 17.41
N GLU A 84 -7.97 1.37 18.20
CA GLU A 84 -8.49 1.34 19.56
C GLU A 84 -10.02 1.36 19.56
N TYR A 85 -10.62 2.18 18.69
CA TYR A 85 -12.07 2.27 18.55
C TYR A 85 -12.67 0.97 17.98
N SER A 86 -12.08 0.36 16.95
CA SER A 86 -12.57 -0.91 16.40
C SER A 86 -12.39 -2.07 17.37
N LEU A 87 -11.27 -2.15 18.09
CA LEU A 87 -11.08 -3.20 19.10
C LEU A 87 -12.06 -3.00 20.25
N LYS A 88 -12.28 -1.77 20.71
CA LYS A 88 -13.38 -1.45 21.63
C LYS A 88 -14.69 -1.96 21.05
N VAL A 89 -15.08 -1.58 19.82
CA VAL A 89 -16.33 -2.00 19.12
C VAL A 89 -16.46 -3.52 18.99
N ALA A 90 -15.37 -4.27 18.81
CA ALA A 90 -15.37 -5.73 18.72
C ALA A 90 -15.48 -6.41 20.10
N GLU A 91 -14.76 -5.91 21.12
CA GLU A 91 -14.85 -6.34 22.53
C GLU A 91 -16.25 -6.09 23.07
N THR A 92 -16.67 -4.82 23.14
CA THR A 92 -17.76 -4.43 22.23
C THR A 92 -18.92 -5.37 22.09
N TRP A 93 -19.22 -5.64 20.83
CA TRP A 93 -20.26 -6.55 20.42
C TRP A 93 -19.94 -8.03 20.75
N LYS A 94 -18.84 -8.34 21.49
CA LYS A 94 -18.13 -9.65 21.64
C LYS A 94 -18.48 -10.57 20.47
N LEU A 95 -18.14 -10.13 19.27
CA LEU A 95 -18.45 -10.84 18.04
C LEU A 95 -17.78 -12.23 18.05
N GLY A 96 -18.46 -13.21 17.47
CA GLY A 96 -18.00 -14.59 17.47
C GLY A 96 -18.48 -15.39 18.69
N GLN A 97 -18.54 -16.69 18.51
CA GLN A 97 -19.01 -17.61 19.54
C GLN A 97 -17.93 -17.87 20.59
N LYS A 98 -18.32 -17.91 21.87
CA LYS A 98 -17.41 -18.07 23.01
C LYS A 98 -16.55 -19.33 22.89
N GLY A 99 -15.23 -19.16 22.77
CA GLY A 99 -14.25 -20.25 22.68
C GLY A 99 -14.12 -20.88 21.29
N ILE A 100 -14.80 -20.30 20.29
CA ILE A 100 -14.58 -20.55 18.86
C ILE A 100 -13.97 -19.29 18.23
N ASP A 101 -14.32 -18.10 18.75
CA ASP A 101 -13.68 -16.82 18.44
C ASP A 101 -13.74 -16.46 16.94
N ASN A 102 -14.84 -16.84 16.28
CA ASN A 102 -15.08 -16.69 14.84
C ASN A 102 -15.85 -15.40 14.48
N GLY A 103 -15.50 -14.29 15.12
CA GLY A 103 -16.05 -12.97 14.84
C GLY A 103 -15.18 -12.18 13.86
N VAL A 104 -15.81 -11.34 13.03
CA VAL A 104 -15.14 -10.35 12.17
C VAL A 104 -15.90 -9.03 12.22
N LEU A 105 -15.21 -7.92 12.43
CA LEU A 105 -15.76 -6.57 12.35
C LEU A 105 -15.12 -5.82 11.19
N ILE A 106 -15.93 -5.20 10.32
CA ILE A 106 -15.49 -4.20 9.36
C ILE A 106 -15.97 -2.83 9.86
N LEU A 107 -15.05 -1.94 10.23
CA LEU A 107 -15.35 -0.59 10.69
C LEU A 107 -14.90 0.43 9.64
N LEU A 108 -15.84 1.24 9.15
CA LEU A 108 -15.63 2.32 8.20
C LEU A 108 -15.92 3.67 8.86
N ALA A 109 -14.95 4.60 8.81
CA ALA A 109 -15.11 6.00 9.21
C ALA A 109 -14.91 6.90 7.99
N THR A 110 -16.00 7.48 7.48
CA THR A 110 -16.04 8.08 6.13
C THR A 110 -15.36 9.45 6.04
N GLU A 111 -15.52 10.33 7.04
CA GLU A 111 -14.88 11.65 7.11
C GLU A 111 -13.40 11.53 7.51
N ASP A 112 -13.10 10.62 8.44
CA ASP A 112 -11.73 10.27 8.85
C ASP A 112 -10.93 9.57 7.74
N LYS A 113 -11.62 9.08 6.70
CA LYS A 113 -11.10 8.27 5.60
C LYS A 113 -10.29 7.06 6.08
N LYS A 114 -10.88 6.29 6.98
CA LYS A 114 -10.26 5.14 7.63
C LYS A 114 -11.16 3.92 7.57
N VAL A 115 -10.57 2.76 7.35
CA VAL A 115 -11.25 1.46 7.42
C VAL A 115 -10.38 0.45 8.16
N ARG A 116 -11.01 -0.38 8.99
CA ARG A 116 -10.35 -1.47 9.71
C ARG A 116 -11.17 -2.76 9.63
N ILE A 117 -10.46 -3.88 9.54
CA ILE A 117 -10.98 -5.22 9.75
C ILE A 117 -10.38 -5.72 11.08
N GLU A 118 -11.21 -6.12 12.04
CA GLU A 118 -10.81 -6.93 13.20
C GLU A 118 -11.19 -8.39 12.95
N VAL A 119 -10.31 -9.31 13.29
CA VAL A 119 -10.52 -10.76 13.13
C VAL A 119 -10.35 -11.45 14.47
N GLY A 120 -11.30 -12.30 14.85
CA GLY A 120 -11.21 -13.14 16.04
C GLY A 120 -10.32 -14.37 15.81
N TYR A 121 -9.76 -14.91 16.89
CA TYR A 121 -8.75 -15.98 16.86
C TYR A 121 -9.15 -17.21 16.02
N GLY A 122 -10.45 -17.54 15.94
CA GLY A 122 -10.94 -18.67 15.15
C GLY A 122 -10.77 -18.54 13.65
N LEU A 123 -10.57 -17.30 13.16
CA LEU A 123 -10.45 -16.98 11.73
C LEU A 123 -9.09 -16.38 11.36
N GLU A 124 -8.24 -15.98 12.31
CA GLU A 124 -6.90 -15.41 12.06
C GLU A 124 -6.00 -16.29 11.17
N GLY A 125 -6.17 -17.63 11.20
CA GLY A 125 -5.43 -18.56 10.35
C GLY A 125 -5.78 -18.51 8.85
N VAL A 126 -6.89 -17.88 8.49
CA VAL A 126 -7.43 -17.77 7.12
C VAL A 126 -7.55 -16.30 6.71
N LEU A 127 -8.05 -15.45 7.61
CA LEU A 127 -8.11 -14.01 7.48
C LEU A 127 -6.94 -13.37 8.23
N THR A 128 -5.73 -13.68 7.76
CA THR A 128 -4.48 -13.14 8.32
C THR A 128 -4.39 -11.61 8.14
N ASP A 129 -3.66 -10.91 9.03
CA ASP A 129 -3.40 -9.46 8.94
C ASP A 129 -2.93 -9.02 7.55
N VAL A 130 -2.02 -9.79 6.94
CA VAL A 130 -1.46 -9.53 5.61
C VAL A 130 -2.56 -9.59 4.55
N TYR A 131 -3.44 -10.59 4.64
CA TYR A 131 -4.55 -10.75 3.72
C TYR A 131 -5.66 -9.72 3.94
N CYS A 132 -6.06 -9.43 5.18
CA CYS A 132 -6.99 -8.33 5.47
C CYS A 132 -6.47 -7.00 4.95
N LYS A 133 -5.17 -6.73 5.08
CA LYS A 133 -4.52 -5.53 4.53
C LYS A 133 -4.56 -5.49 3.01
N ARG A 134 -4.39 -6.65 2.35
CA ARG A 134 -4.59 -6.81 0.90
C ARG A 134 -6.04 -6.51 0.50
N VAL A 135 -7.03 -7.06 1.20
CA VAL A 135 -8.45 -6.79 0.91
C VAL A 135 -8.76 -5.29 1.01
N ILE A 136 -8.28 -4.64 2.07
CA ILE A 136 -8.44 -3.19 2.27
C ILE A 136 -7.80 -2.40 1.11
N ARG A 137 -6.60 -2.79 0.67
CA ARG A 137 -5.86 -2.12 -0.42
C ARG A 137 -6.53 -2.31 -1.78
N ASP A 138 -7.00 -3.52 -2.07
CA ASP A 138 -7.37 -3.95 -3.43
C ASP A 138 -8.87 -3.79 -3.72
N PHE A 139 -9.74 -3.83 -2.70
CA PHE A 139 -11.20 -3.79 -2.88
C PHE A 139 -11.85 -2.58 -2.19
N PHE A 140 -11.49 -2.25 -0.95
CA PHE A 140 -12.08 -1.13 -0.21
C PHE A 140 -11.57 0.24 -0.69
N ILE A 141 -10.28 0.51 -0.50
CA ILE A 141 -9.66 1.82 -0.76
C ILE A 141 -9.92 2.36 -2.18
N PRO A 142 -9.88 1.56 -3.26
CA PRO A 142 -10.12 2.07 -4.62
C PRO A 142 -11.51 2.68 -4.81
N GLN A 143 -12.55 2.09 -4.20
CA GLN A 143 -13.93 2.60 -4.28
C GLN A 143 -14.17 3.75 -3.31
N PHE A 144 -13.64 3.64 -2.09
CA PHE A 144 -13.79 4.67 -1.06
C PHE A 144 -13.15 6.01 -1.46
N ARG A 145 -12.07 5.98 -2.26
CA ARG A 145 -11.49 7.19 -2.89
C ARG A 145 -12.43 7.93 -3.83
N ASN A 146 -13.36 7.22 -4.45
CA ASN A 146 -14.38 7.79 -5.33
C ASN A 146 -15.66 8.20 -4.56
N GLY A 147 -15.70 7.97 -3.25
CA GLY A 147 -16.90 8.13 -2.43
C GLY A 147 -17.91 6.97 -2.54
N ASP A 148 -17.54 5.88 -3.22
CA ASP A 148 -18.40 4.71 -3.41
C ASP A 148 -18.18 3.71 -2.26
N TYR A 149 -18.77 4.03 -1.11
CA TYR A 149 -18.69 3.19 0.09
C TYR A 149 -19.51 1.90 -0.07
N GLU A 150 -20.63 1.96 -0.79
CA GLU A 150 -21.50 0.81 -1.04
C GLU A 150 -20.77 -0.26 -1.86
N GLU A 151 -20.22 0.07 -3.02
CA GLU A 151 -19.52 -0.92 -3.86
C GLU A 151 -18.22 -1.42 -3.21
N GLY A 152 -17.48 -0.55 -2.51
CA GLY A 152 -16.30 -0.97 -1.76
C GLY A 152 -16.65 -2.03 -0.71
N LEU A 153 -17.67 -1.79 0.12
CA LEU A 153 -18.14 -2.75 1.12
C LEU A 153 -18.60 -4.06 0.48
N ARG A 154 -19.38 -4.01 -0.61
CA ARG A 154 -19.84 -5.21 -1.34
C ARG A 154 -18.67 -6.07 -1.83
N LEU A 155 -17.70 -5.45 -2.48
CA LEU A 155 -16.55 -6.15 -3.08
C LEU A 155 -15.65 -6.78 -2.01
N GLY A 156 -15.24 -6.00 -1.00
CA GLY A 156 -14.35 -6.52 0.03
C GLY A 156 -15.04 -7.46 1.02
N LEU A 157 -16.34 -7.27 1.31
CA LEU A 157 -17.10 -8.28 2.08
C LEU A 157 -17.12 -9.60 1.33
N LYS A 158 -17.48 -9.58 0.04
CA LYS A 158 -17.54 -10.78 -0.79
C LYS A 158 -16.21 -11.56 -0.75
N GLU A 159 -15.09 -10.86 -0.96
CA GLU A 159 -13.74 -11.43 -0.92
C GLU A 159 -13.40 -12.07 0.45
N LEU A 160 -13.79 -11.43 1.56
CA LEU A 160 -13.58 -11.98 2.91
C LEU A 160 -14.44 -13.22 3.17
N LEU A 161 -15.71 -13.22 2.75
CA LEU A 161 -16.61 -14.36 2.91
C LEU A 161 -16.16 -15.56 2.07
N GLU A 162 -15.79 -15.33 0.80
CA GLU A 162 -15.29 -16.40 -0.09
C GLU A 162 -13.98 -17.02 0.46
N THR A 163 -13.05 -16.22 0.98
CA THR A 163 -11.81 -16.74 1.58
C THR A 163 -12.07 -17.47 2.91
N ALA A 164 -12.96 -16.95 3.77
CA ALA A 164 -13.34 -17.63 5.01
C ALA A 164 -13.98 -19.01 4.74
N ASP A 165 -14.81 -19.13 3.70
CA ASP A 165 -15.44 -20.40 3.28
C ASP A 165 -14.45 -21.39 2.66
N LEU A 166 -13.47 -20.89 1.90
CA LEU A 166 -12.40 -21.74 1.34
C LEU A 166 -11.45 -22.27 2.42
N GLY A 167 -11.34 -21.61 3.57
CA GLY A 167 -10.45 -22.00 4.66
C GLY A 167 -8.95 -21.91 4.32
N ILE A 168 -8.60 -21.23 3.23
CA ILE A 168 -7.23 -21.09 2.72
C ILE A 168 -7.02 -19.64 2.30
N THR A 169 -6.02 -18.97 2.89
CA THR A 169 -5.61 -17.61 2.53
C THR A 169 -5.09 -17.56 1.09
N PRO A 170 -5.65 -16.73 0.18
CA PRO A 170 -5.09 -16.55 -1.16
C PRO A 170 -3.68 -15.95 -1.12
N GLU A 171 -2.71 -16.63 -1.73
CA GLU A 171 -1.35 -16.12 -1.86
C GLU A 171 -1.35 -14.77 -2.60
N GLU A 172 -0.54 -13.82 -2.11
CA GLU A 172 -0.30 -12.56 -2.81
C GLU A 172 0.66 -12.83 -3.98
N PRO A 173 0.31 -12.46 -5.22
CA PRO A 173 1.20 -12.67 -6.36
C PRO A 173 2.52 -11.96 -6.09
N SER A 174 3.63 -12.65 -6.35
CA SER A 174 4.95 -12.10 -6.09
C SER A 174 5.18 -10.84 -6.93
N PHE A 175 6.03 -9.92 -6.46
CA PHE A 175 6.41 -8.72 -7.24
C PHE A 175 6.86 -9.05 -8.67
N PHE A 176 7.45 -10.24 -8.90
CA PHE A 176 7.81 -10.69 -10.24
C PHE A 176 6.61 -11.07 -11.11
N GLU A 177 5.59 -11.70 -10.53
CA GLU A 177 4.33 -12.02 -11.22
C GLU A 177 3.49 -10.77 -11.47
N GLU A 178 3.40 -9.85 -10.50
CA GLU A 178 2.74 -8.56 -10.68
C GLU A 178 3.48 -7.70 -11.71
N PHE A 179 4.82 -7.65 -11.68
CA PHE A 179 5.60 -6.98 -12.73
C PHE A 179 5.48 -7.66 -14.11
N GLN A 180 5.15 -8.95 -14.16
CA GLN A 180 4.86 -9.66 -15.40
C GLN A 180 3.44 -9.38 -15.91
N SER A 181 2.44 -9.23 -15.04
CA SER A 181 1.06 -8.90 -15.41
C SER A 181 0.87 -7.41 -15.73
N PHE A 182 1.50 -6.51 -14.97
CA PHE A 182 1.53 -5.07 -15.24
C PHE A 182 2.26 -4.75 -16.56
N ARG A 183 3.21 -5.61 -16.96
CA ARG A 183 3.71 -5.68 -18.34
C ARG A 183 2.74 -6.47 -19.24
N GLY A 184 1.47 -6.05 -19.28
CA GLY A 184 0.39 -6.55 -20.16
C GLY A 184 0.63 -6.38 -21.67
N PHE A 185 1.87 -6.19 -22.08
CA PHE A 185 2.35 -6.38 -23.44
C PHE A 185 2.46 -7.88 -23.73
N ASP A 186 1.41 -8.45 -24.33
CA ASP A 186 1.57 -9.69 -25.09
C ASP A 186 2.41 -9.41 -26.36
N PHE A 187 3.73 -9.48 -26.22
CA PHE A 187 4.69 -9.38 -27.32
C PHE A 187 4.61 -10.56 -28.30
N LYS A 188 3.97 -11.69 -27.93
CA LYS A 188 3.75 -12.79 -28.89
C LYS A 188 2.64 -12.47 -29.88
N GLY A 189 1.60 -11.74 -29.45
CA GLY A 189 0.51 -11.29 -30.32
C GLY A 189 0.82 -10.01 -31.11
N ASN A 190 1.57 -9.06 -30.52
CA ASN A 190 1.69 -7.69 -31.02
C ASN A 190 2.93 -7.45 -31.90
N LEU A 191 2.89 -7.94 -33.15
CA LEU A 191 3.97 -7.80 -34.15
C LEU A 191 4.46 -6.35 -34.36
N PHE A 192 3.58 -5.36 -34.19
CA PHE A 192 3.89 -3.93 -34.33
C PHE A 192 4.95 -3.41 -33.33
N LEU A 193 5.19 -4.11 -32.22
CA LEU A 193 6.11 -3.65 -31.17
C LEU A 193 7.58 -4.03 -31.42
N TYR A 194 7.83 -5.05 -32.25
CA TYR A 194 9.19 -5.44 -32.66
C TYR A 194 10.00 -4.29 -33.28
N PRO A 195 9.49 -3.51 -34.26
CA PRO A 195 10.24 -2.37 -34.80
C PRO A 195 10.48 -1.26 -33.76
N VAL A 196 9.53 -1.00 -32.85
CA VAL A 196 9.73 -0.03 -31.76
C VAL A 196 10.86 -0.49 -30.84
N GLY A 197 10.87 -1.77 -30.45
CA GLY A 197 11.96 -2.39 -29.70
C GLY A 197 13.29 -2.34 -30.42
N MET A 198 13.32 -2.55 -31.75
CA MET A 198 14.56 -2.51 -32.54
C MET A 198 15.14 -1.10 -32.55
N ILE A 199 14.31 -0.07 -32.73
CA ILE A 199 14.74 1.33 -32.66
C ILE A 199 15.31 1.64 -31.28
N PHE A 200 14.58 1.29 -30.20
CA PHE A 200 14.98 1.60 -28.83
C PHE A 200 16.29 0.88 -28.43
N VAL A 201 16.42 -0.41 -28.72
CA VAL A 201 17.67 -1.17 -28.48
C VAL A 201 18.81 -0.66 -29.35
N SER A 202 18.55 -0.25 -30.60
CA SER A 202 19.57 0.36 -31.47
C SER A 202 20.07 1.70 -30.93
N VAL A 203 19.19 2.52 -30.34
CA VAL A 203 19.58 3.78 -29.67
C VAL A 203 20.45 3.50 -28.44
N LEU A 204 20.11 2.51 -27.61
CA LEU A 204 20.96 2.11 -26.47
C LEU A 204 22.32 1.57 -26.94
N PHE A 205 22.35 0.77 -28.01
CA PHE A 205 23.59 0.33 -28.64
C PHE A 205 24.42 1.51 -29.18
N LEU A 206 23.79 2.50 -29.80
CA LEU A 206 24.45 3.70 -30.30
C LEU A 206 25.12 4.48 -29.16
N PHE A 207 24.41 4.70 -28.05
CA PHE A 207 24.99 5.36 -26.87
C PHE A 207 26.18 4.57 -26.30
N GLY A 208 26.04 3.25 -26.10
CA GLY A 208 27.13 2.40 -25.62
C GLY A 208 28.34 2.34 -26.56
N PHE A 209 28.08 2.29 -27.87
CA PHE A 209 29.09 2.33 -28.90
C PHE A 209 29.87 3.64 -28.83
N ILE A 210 29.19 4.79 -28.85
CA ILE A 210 29.82 6.11 -28.72
C ILE A 210 30.64 6.19 -27.42
N THR A 211 30.10 5.77 -26.27
CA THR A 211 30.83 5.83 -24.99
C THR A 211 32.06 4.92 -24.95
N SER A 212 32.07 3.81 -25.70
CA SER A 212 33.24 2.91 -25.79
C SER A 212 34.47 3.60 -26.42
N PHE A 213 34.24 4.49 -27.39
CA PHE A 213 35.27 5.25 -28.09
C PHE A 213 35.75 6.50 -27.35
N HIS A 214 35.03 6.98 -26.33
CA HIS A 214 35.44 8.13 -25.55
C HIS A 214 36.73 7.84 -24.78
N TYR A 215 37.71 8.76 -24.81
CA TYR A 215 39.01 8.50 -24.17
C TYR A 215 38.95 8.55 -22.64
N GLU A 216 38.19 9.50 -22.09
CA GLU A 216 38.07 9.75 -20.64
C GLU A 216 37.29 8.64 -19.90
N ASP A 217 37.50 8.58 -18.58
CA ASP A 217 36.88 7.58 -17.70
C ASP A 217 35.36 7.78 -17.51
N GLN A 218 34.84 8.96 -17.82
CA GLN A 218 33.39 9.21 -17.87
C GLN A 218 32.65 8.27 -18.86
N GLY A 219 33.33 7.83 -19.93
CA GLY A 219 32.80 6.83 -20.85
C GLY A 219 32.58 5.45 -20.22
N VAL A 220 33.29 5.13 -19.13
CA VAL A 220 33.08 3.89 -18.36
C VAL A 220 31.84 4.02 -17.48
N GLY A 221 31.63 5.19 -16.84
CA GLY A 221 30.42 5.47 -16.06
C GLY A 221 29.15 5.38 -16.89
N MET A 222 29.16 5.97 -18.09
CA MET A 222 28.03 5.86 -19.03
C MET A 222 27.81 4.44 -19.56
N PHE A 223 28.88 3.66 -19.80
CA PHE A 223 28.75 2.24 -20.14
C PHE A 223 28.06 1.45 -19.02
N VAL A 224 28.44 1.64 -17.76
CA VAL A 224 27.80 0.98 -16.60
C VAL A 224 26.34 1.41 -16.44
N PHE A 225 26.05 2.71 -16.63
CA PHE A 225 24.67 3.22 -16.60
C PHE A 225 23.80 2.57 -17.69
N VAL A 226 24.26 2.55 -18.94
CA VAL A 226 23.53 1.92 -20.06
C VAL A 226 23.44 0.40 -19.90
N LEU A 227 24.43 -0.25 -19.28
CA LEU A 227 24.44 -1.70 -19.00
C LEU A 227 23.26 -2.13 -18.12
N VAL A 228 22.78 -1.27 -17.20
CA VAL A 228 21.56 -1.54 -16.43
C VAL A 228 20.35 -1.72 -17.35
N PHE A 229 20.16 -0.82 -18.33
CA PHE A 229 19.06 -0.93 -19.31
C PHE A 229 19.21 -2.17 -20.19
N PHE A 230 20.44 -2.58 -20.52
CA PHE A 230 20.70 -3.83 -21.24
C PHE A 230 20.33 -5.11 -20.48
N GLN A 231 20.08 -5.06 -19.17
CA GLN A 231 19.53 -6.21 -18.43
C GLN A 231 18.04 -6.41 -18.69
N TRP A 232 17.30 -5.33 -18.91
CA TRP A 232 15.83 -5.34 -18.94
C TRP A 232 15.25 -5.13 -20.33
N VAL A 233 15.82 -4.24 -21.14
CA VAL A 233 15.20 -3.78 -22.39
C VAL A 233 15.19 -4.87 -23.47
N PRO A 234 16.30 -5.57 -23.79
CA PRO A 234 16.28 -6.61 -24.81
C PRO A 234 15.38 -7.81 -24.48
N THR A 235 15.24 -8.17 -23.19
CA THR A 235 14.34 -9.26 -22.78
C THR A 235 12.87 -8.89 -23.00
N MET A 236 12.49 -7.61 -22.90
CA MET A 236 11.09 -7.18 -23.13
C MET A 236 10.64 -7.46 -24.55
N PHE A 237 11.44 -7.06 -25.55
CA PHE A 237 11.03 -7.07 -26.95
C PHE A 237 11.35 -8.39 -27.68
N PHE A 238 12.42 -9.08 -27.28
CA PHE A 238 13.01 -10.15 -28.08
C PHE A 238 13.30 -11.44 -27.29
N GLY A 239 13.00 -11.46 -25.98
CA GLY A 239 13.20 -12.61 -25.11
C GLY A 239 14.66 -12.92 -24.76
N TYR A 240 14.85 -14.04 -24.05
CA TYR A 240 16.11 -14.40 -23.38
C TYR A 240 17.32 -14.52 -24.31
N TYR A 241 17.18 -15.21 -25.45
CA TYR A 241 18.33 -15.44 -26.35
C TYR A 241 18.81 -14.16 -27.03
N ALA A 242 17.90 -13.27 -27.40
CA ALA A 242 18.23 -11.98 -27.96
C ALA A 242 18.86 -11.04 -26.92
N TRP A 243 18.38 -11.10 -25.66
CA TRP A 243 19.06 -10.44 -24.55
C TRP A 243 20.49 -10.93 -24.36
N LEU A 244 20.70 -12.24 -24.30
CA LEU A 244 22.04 -12.83 -24.13
C LEU A 244 22.96 -12.38 -25.27
N GLY A 245 22.50 -12.44 -26.52
CA GLY A 245 23.24 -11.95 -27.69
C GLY A 245 23.57 -10.45 -27.61
N CYS A 246 22.60 -9.61 -27.25
CA CYS A 246 22.80 -8.16 -27.09
C CYS A 246 23.79 -7.85 -25.96
N ASN A 247 23.68 -8.52 -24.81
CA ASN A 247 24.50 -8.28 -23.63
C ASN A 247 25.96 -8.68 -23.87
N LEU A 248 26.19 -9.86 -24.49
CA LEU A 248 27.52 -10.32 -24.89
C LEU A 248 28.14 -9.38 -25.93
N ALA A 249 27.40 -9.00 -26.98
CA ALA A 249 27.89 -8.08 -28.01
C ALA A 249 28.25 -6.70 -27.43
N TYR A 250 27.46 -6.21 -26.46
CA TYR A 250 27.70 -4.94 -25.77
C TYR A 250 28.99 -4.99 -24.92
N ILE A 251 29.15 -6.01 -24.08
CA ILE A 251 30.31 -6.17 -23.19
C ILE A 251 31.59 -6.43 -24.00
N PHE A 252 31.58 -7.42 -24.90
CA PHE A 252 32.76 -7.74 -25.71
C PHE A 252 33.11 -6.60 -26.69
N GLY A 253 32.14 -5.90 -27.26
CA GLY A 253 32.37 -4.73 -28.10
C GLY A 253 33.10 -3.61 -27.36
N PHE A 254 32.65 -3.28 -26.14
CA PHE A 254 33.30 -2.26 -25.30
C PHE A 254 34.75 -2.64 -24.95
N ILE A 255 34.97 -3.88 -24.51
CA ILE A 255 36.30 -4.40 -24.18
C ILE A 255 37.21 -4.38 -25.42
N PHE A 256 36.72 -4.85 -26.57
CA PHE A 256 37.46 -4.87 -27.83
C PHE A 256 37.92 -3.47 -28.27
N VAL A 257 37.01 -2.48 -28.25
CA VAL A 257 37.35 -1.08 -28.59
C VAL A 257 38.40 -0.53 -27.61
N ARG A 258 38.21 -0.72 -26.30
CA ARG A 258 39.13 -0.20 -25.27
C ARG A 258 40.53 -0.83 -25.33
N LEU A 259 40.65 -2.11 -25.71
CA LEU A 259 41.95 -2.79 -25.90
C LEU A 259 42.62 -2.39 -27.23
N THR A 260 41.86 -2.33 -28.33
CA THR A 260 42.44 -2.11 -29.67
C THR A 260 42.67 -0.65 -30.04
N ARG A 261 42.11 0.33 -29.31
CA ARG A 261 42.21 1.78 -29.61
C ARG A 261 43.62 2.34 -29.80
N ASN A 262 44.63 1.73 -29.18
CA ASN A 262 46.03 2.16 -29.32
C ASN A 262 46.83 1.34 -30.36
N GLN A 263 46.30 0.20 -30.80
CA GLN A 263 46.95 -0.72 -31.74
C GLN A 263 46.43 -0.51 -33.18
N LEU A 264 45.14 -0.20 -33.34
CA LEU A 264 44.48 -0.04 -34.64
C LEU A 264 44.30 1.44 -34.99
N ASN A 265 44.99 1.88 -36.06
CA ASN A 265 44.98 3.27 -36.52
C ASN A 265 43.58 3.84 -36.81
N TRP A 266 42.62 2.99 -37.23
CA TRP A 266 41.24 3.42 -37.49
C TRP A 266 40.45 3.63 -36.20
N VAL A 267 40.59 2.73 -35.21
CA VAL A 267 39.97 2.86 -33.87
C VAL A 267 40.51 4.10 -33.18
N LYS A 268 41.82 4.36 -33.27
CA LYS A 268 42.47 5.57 -32.73
C LYS A 268 41.89 6.87 -33.30
N LYS A 269 41.71 6.94 -34.63
CA LYS A 269 41.10 8.10 -35.31
C LYS A 269 39.64 8.31 -34.87
N MET A 270 38.88 7.23 -34.75
CA MET A 270 37.48 7.27 -34.32
C MET A 270 37.35 7.70 -32.85
N ALA A 271 38.17 7.14 -31.95
CA ALA A 271 38.19 7.48 -30.54
C ALA A 271 38.53 8.95 -30.27
N LYS A 272 39.51 9.49 -31.00
CA LYS A 272 39.82 10.93 -30.95
C LYS A 272 38.61 11.76 -31.41
N LYS A 273 38.06 11.46 -32.59
CA LYS A 273 36.91 12.19 -33.15
C LYS A 273 35.69 12.17 -32.22
N VAL A 274 35.41 11.05 -31.55
CA VAL A 274 34.29 10.95 -30.60
C VAL A 274 34.55 11.81 -29.36
N THR A 275 35.75 11.74 -28.77
CA THR A 275 36.11 12.54 -27.60
C THR A 275 36.08 14.05 -27.89
N ASP A 276 36.53 14.46 -29.08
CA ASP A 276 36.52 15.86 -29.51
C ASP A 276 35.08 16.43 -29.74
N ASN A 277 34.03 15.61 -29.77
CA ASN A 277 32.65 16.01 -30.13
C ASN A 277 31.56 15.59 -29.13
N VAL A 278 31.89 14.90 -28.04
CA VAL A 278 30.92 14.40 -27.04
C VAL A 278 31.37 14.84 -25.66
N HIS A 279 30.49 15.48 -24.90
CA HIS A 279 30.75 15.96 -23.55
C HIS A 279 29.63 15.50 -22.61
N PHE A 280 29.96 15.03 -21.40
CA PHE A 280 28.99 14.59 -20.41
C PHE A 280 28.83 15.64 -19.30
N SER A 281 27.60 15.80 -18.79
CA SER A 281 27.28 16.71 -17.70
C SER A 281 27.13 15.93 -16.39
N SER A 282 27.76 16.40 -15.31
CA SER A 282 27.72 15.75 -13.99
C SER A 282 26.62 16.35 -13.11
N GLY A 283 25.49 15.66 -12.98
CA GLY A 283 24.42 15.99 -12.03
C GLY A 283 24.32 14.95 -10.92
N GLY A 284 24.57 15.35 -9.66
CA GLY A 284 24.42 14.47 -8.49
C GLY A 284 23.03 14.56 -7.88
N PHE A 285 22.48 13.41 -7.45
CA PHE A 285 21.18 13.30 -6.78
C PHE A 285 21.35 12.67 -5.39
N SER A 286 20.79 13.29 -4.35
CA SER A 286 20.81 12.76 -2.98
C SER A 286 19.41 12.84 -2.36
N GLY A 287 18.77 11.69 -2.15
CA GLY A 287 17.49 11.57 -1.44
C GLY A 287 17.67 11.22 0.04
N ARG A 288 16.67 11.53 0.85
CA ARG A 288 16.61 11.15 2.27
C ARG A 288 15.17 10.83 2.67
N SER A 289 14.97 9.68 3.30
CA SER A 289 13.68 9.21 3.85
C SER A 289 13.76 9.07 5.37
N GLY A 290 12.60 8.98 6.02
CA GLY A 290 12.46 8.72 7.46
C GLY A 290 11.09 8.09 7.75
N SER A 291 11.02 7.25 8.79
CA SER A 291 9.86 6.44 9.18
C SER A 291 9.66 6.46 10.71
N GLY A 292 8.48 6.09 11.21
CA GLY A 292 8.15 6.03 12.65
C GLY A 292 6.84 5.27 12.98
N SER A 293 6.69 4.80 14.23
CA SER A 293 5.64 3.86 14.73
C SER A 293 5.50 3.98 16.28
N SER A 294 4.70 3.23 17.08
CA SER A 294 3.77 2.07 16.90
C SER A 294 2.98 1.79 18.20
N GLY A 295 1.68 1.47 18.13
CA GLY A 295 0.85 0.90 19.24
C GLY A 295 0.38 1.90 20.32
N GLY A 296 -0.67 1.61 21.14
CA GLY A 296 -1.63 0.49 21.18
C GLY A 296 -2.33 0.29 22.55
N SER A 297 -3.51 -0.36 22.57
CA SER A 297 -4.29 -0.89 23.74
C SER A 297 -5.04 0.15 24.63
N SER A 298 -6.26 -0.06 25.20
CA SER A 298 -7.21 -1.21 25.30
C SER A 298 -8.61 -0.84 25.92
N GLY A 299 -9.72 -1.54 25.58
CA GLY A 299 -10.77 -1.95 26.56
C GLY A 299 -12.26 -1.45 26.50
N GLY A 300 -13.20 -2.25 25.92
CA GLY A 300 -14.45 -2.73 26.59
C GLY A 300 -15.91 -2.26 26.27
N PHE A 301 -16.78 -3.19 25.80
CA PHE A 301 -18.23 -3.45 26.14
C PHE A 301 -18.50 -4.98 25.92
N SER A 302 -19.74 -5.51 25.80
CA SER A 302 -19.99 -6.97 25.71
C SER A 302 -21.18 -7.50 24.84
N GLY A 303 -20.95 -8.46 23.92
CA GLY A 303 -21.93 -9.43 23.34
C GLY A 303 -21.73 -10.96 23.60
N GLY A 304 -21.59 -11.79 22.54
CA GLY A 304 -21.66 -13.27 22.56
C GLY A 304 -20.53 -14.04 23.28
N GLY A 305 -19.30 -13.53 23.28
CA GLY A 305 -18.21 -14.02 24.15
C GLY A 305 -16.98 -14.57 23.47
N GLY A 306 -16.81 -14.39 22.16
CA GLY A 306 -15.53 -14.61 21.49
C GLY A 306 -14.43 -13.66 21.96
N SER A 307 -13.17 -14.05 21.77
CA SER A 307 -11.96 -13.25 22.07
C SER A 307 -11.27 -12.76 20.79
N PHE A 308 -10.79 -11.51 20.78
CA PHE A 308 -10.01 -10.92 19.68
C PHE A 308 -8.55 -10.78 20.08
N GLY A 309 -7.63 -11.21 19.20
CA GLY A 309 -6.18 -11.19 19.46
C GLY A 309 -5.45 -9.92 19.06
N GLY A 310 -6.14 -8.99 18.41
CA GLY A 310 -5.56 -7.88 17.67
C GLY A 310 -5.26 -8.19 16.19
N GLY A 311 -5.59 -9.40 15.73
CA GLY A 311 -5.51 -9.78 14.32
C GLY A 311 -6.45 -8.96 13.42
N GLY A 312 -6.01 -8.75 12.18
CA GLY A 312 -6.71 -7.92 11.20
C GLY A 312 -5.83 -6.80 10.64
N ALA A 313 -6.45 -5.77 10.06
CA ALA A 313 -5.71 -4.73 9.35
C ALA A 313 -6.44 -3.38 9.26
N SER A 314 -5.68 -2.32 9.04
CA SER A 314 -6.16 -0.95 8.87
C SER A 314 -5.73 -0.37 7.52
N GLY A 315 -6.50 0.58 7.00
CA GLY A 315 -6.11 1.40 5.85
C GLY A 315 -6.81 2.77 5.83
N SER A 316 -6.29 3.67 5.01
CA SER A 316 -6.79 5.04 4.83
C SER A 316 -6.62 5.54 3.40
N TRP A 317 -7.34 6.60 3.02
CA TRP A 317 -7.39 7.09 1.63
C TRP A 317 -7.55 8.62 1.46
#